data_AF-E2AVJ5-F1
#
_entry.id   AF-E2AVJ5-F1
#
_cell.length_a   1.000
_cell.length_b   1.000
_cell.length_c   1.000
_cell.angle_alpha   90.00
_cell.angle_beta   90.00
_cell.angle_gamma   90.00
#
_symmetry.space_group_name_H-M   'P 1'
#
loop_
_entity.id
_entity.type
_entity.pdbx_description
1 polymer ?
#
loop_
_entity_poly.entity_id
_entity_poly.type
_entity_poly.pdbx_seq_one_letter_code
_entity_poly.pdbx_strand_id
1 'polypeptide(L)'
;MLHRFTVLAIFAVAAVSATSPPRVYNEKDGAGKREDYVLLCPNGGPFQAPINEWERCNLGLEPPQIIVSSAEKGPNALEELKHGILAASTLYSKQPDLLRLFGAWDDKRNILFKVRRLSFSLFD
;
A
#
# COMPACT_ATOMS: atom_id res chain seq x y z
N MET A 1 14.85 -45.79 -13.62
CA MET A 1 15.61 -44.56 -13.31
C MET A 1 14.92 -43.33 -13.95
N LEU A 2 13.72 -42.93 -13.50
CA LEU A 2 13.03 -41.78 -14.09
C LEU A 2 12.08 -41.11 -13.09
N HIS A 3 12.60 -40.64 -11.94
CA HIS A 3 11.75 -40.09 -10.87
C HIS A 3 12.21 -38.73 -10.30
N ARG A 4 13.10 -37.99 -10.97
CA ARG A 4 13.72 -36.78 -10.37
C ARG A 4 13.76 -35.53 -11.25
N PHE A 5 12.82 -35.36 -12.18
CA PHE A 5 12.78 -34.13 -13.02
C PHE A 5 11.59 -33.19 -12.74
N THR A 6 10.66 -33.56 -11.88
CA THR A 6 9.53 -32.67 -11.54
C THR A 6 9.85 -31.83 -10.32
N VAL A 7 10.96 -31.08 -10.36
CA VAL A 7 11.10 -29.89 -9.50
C VAL A 7 10.28 -28.81 -10.17
N LEU A 8 8.98 -28.75 -9.84
CA LEU A 8 8.13 -27.60 -10.14
C LEU A 8 8.71 -26.41 -9.36
N ALA A 9 9.69 -25.72 -9.93
CA ALA A 9 10.22 -24.48 -9.39
C ALA A 9 9.19 -23.37 -9.68
N ILE A 10 8.13 -23.33 -8.88
CA ILE A 10 7.24 -22.16 -8.83
C ILE A 10 8.01 -21.07 -8.09
N PHE A 11 8.86 -20.33 -8.80
CA PHE A 11 9.40 -19.07 -8.28
C PHE A 11 8.25 -18.06 -8.24
N ALA A 12 7.58 -17.97 -7.11
CA ALA A 12 6.55 -16.97 -6.88
C ALA A 12 7.21 -15.61 -6.66
N VAL A 13 6.98 -14.67 -7.57
CA VAL A 13 7.36 -13.26 -7.43
C VAL A 13 6.10 -12.45 -7.14
N ALA A 14 6.19 -11.53 -6.17
CA ALA A 14 5.10 -10.61 -5.84
C ALA A 14 5.62 -9.16 -5.89
N ALA A 15 4.87 -8.29 -6.58
CA ALA A 15 5.10 -6.85 -6.54
C ALA A 15 4.24 -6.26 -5.41
N VAL A 16 4.88 -5.74 -4.36
CA VAL A 16 4.18 -5.18 -3.20
C VAL A 16 4.87 -3.90 -2.75
N SER A 17 4.09 -2.94 -2.28
CA SER A 17 4.61 -1.71 -1.69
C SER A 17 5.28 -1.97 -0.35
N ALA A 18 6.51 -1.49 -0.18
CA ALA A 18 7.29 -1.64 1.04
C ALA A 18 6.63 -1.01 2.27
N THR A 19 5.87 0.08 2.09
CA THR A 19 5.14 0.76 3.16
C THR A 19 3.87 0.02 3.59
N SER A 20 3.40 -0.89 2.74
CA SER A 20 2.37 -1.85 3.10
C SER A 20 2.91 -3.27 3.03
N PRO A 21 3.77 -3.68 3.99
CA PRO A 21 4.31 -5.02 3.99
C PRO A 21 3.17 -6.02 3.89
N PRO A 22 3.27 -6.99 2.96
CA PRO A 22 2.25 -8.00 2.79
C PRO A 22 2.03 -8.72 4.12
N ARG A 23 0.76 -8.97 4.47
CA ARG A 23 0.43 -9.79 5.65
C ARG A 23 0.97 -11.22 5.56
N VAL A 24 1.48 -11.60 4.38
CA VAL A 24 2.18 -12.84 4.07
C VAL A 24 3.33 -13.14 5.05
N TYR A 25 3.93 -12.13 5.71
CA TYR A 25 4.94 -12.36 6.75
C TYR A 25 4.37 -12.77 8.12
N ASN A 26 3.04 -12.90 8.27
CA ASN A 26 2.47 -13.44 9.49
C ASN A 26 2.56 -14.97 9.45
N GLU A 27 3.35 -15.51 10.38
CA GLU A 27 3.50 -16.96 10.61
C GLU A 27 2.16 -17.68 10.82
N LYS A 28 1.12 -16.93 11.24
CA LYS A 28 -0.28 -17.39 11.39
C LYS A 28 -0.93 -17.82 10.06
N ASP A 29 -0.46 -17.33 8.92
CA ASP A 29 -1.06 -17.57 7.60
C ASP A 29 -0.35 -18.70 6.83
N GLY A 30 0.58 -19.43 7.48
CA GLY A 30 1.32 -20.54 6.86
C GLY A 30 2.32 -20.12 5.78
N ALA A 31 2.55 -18.82 5.62
CA ALA A 31 3.29 -18.23 4.51
C ALA A 31 4.74 -17.86 4.85
N GLY A 32 5.38 -18.53 5.82
CA GLY A 32 6.80 -18.28 6.15
C GLY A 32 7.05 -16.97 6.91
N LYS A 33 8.30 -16.78 7.34
CA LYS A 33 8.73 -15.61 8.12
C LYS A 33 9.30 -14.55 7.19
N ARG A 34 9.36 -13.30 7.65
CA ARG A 34 9.87 -12.17 6.84
C ARG A 34 11.29 -12.43 6.33
N GLU A 35 12.09 -13.17 7.09
CA GLU A 35 13.48 -13.50 6.78
C GLU A 35 13.63 -14.51 5.64
N ASP A 36 12.56 -15.23 5.29
CA ASP A 36 12.54 -16.22 4.21
C ASP A 36 12.40 -15.58 2.82
N TYR A 37 12.25 -14.25 2.77
CA TYR A 37 11.95 -13.49 1.57
C TYR A 37 13.06 -12.51 1.22
N VAL A 38 13.27 -12.32 -0.09
CA VAL A 38 14.25 -11.40 -0.65
C VAL A 38 13.57 -10.42 -1.61
N LEU A 39 14.12 -9.22 -1.72
CA LEU A 39 13.74 -8.23 -2.72
C LEU A 39 14.48 -8.49 -4.03
N LEU A 40 13.85 -8.14 -5.16
CA LEU A 40 14.49 -8.15 -6.47
C LEU A 40 14.86 -6.72 -6.85
N CYS A 41 16.15 -6.47 -7.08
CA CYS A 41 16.67 -5.12 -7.31
C CYS A 41 16.82 -4.83 -8.81
N PRO A 42 16.33 -3.68 -9.32
CA PRO A 42 16.49 -3.31 -10.72
C PRO A 42 17.89 -2.75 -11.00
N ASN A 43 18.83 -3.62 -11.42
CA ASN A 43 20.19 -3.32 -11.94
C ASN A 43 21.16 -2.52 -11.04
N GLY A 44 22.46 -2.86 -11.06
CA GLY A 44 23.55 -2.05 -10.44
C GLY A 44 23.99 -2.42 -9.02
N GLY A 45 23.57 -3.57 -8.50
CA GLY A 45 23.98 -4.13 -7.20
C GLY A 45 23.77 -5.66 -7.17
N PRO A 46 23.82 -6.35 -6.00
CA PRO A 46 23.36 -7.73 -5.94
C PRO A 46 21.92 -7.82 -6.44
N PHE A 47 21.60 -8.85 -7.24
CA PHE A 47 20.27 -9.04 -7.85
C PHE A 47 19.16 -9.21 -6.80
N GLN A 48 19.56 -9.52 -5.56
CA GLN A 48 18.69 -9.70 -4.42
C GLN A 48 19.20 -8.90 -3.22
N ALA A 49 18.27 -8.38 -2.42
CA ALA A 49 18.58 -7.75 -1.14
C ALA A 49 17.61 -8.19 -0.04
N PRO A 50 18.01 -8.15 1.24
CA PRO A 50 17.09 -8.34 2.36
C PRO A 50 15.92 -7.34 2.36
N ILE A 51 14.75 -7.72 2.89
CA ILE A 51 13.53 -6.87 2.88
C ILE A 51 13.70 -5.54 3.61
N ASN A 52 14.59 -5.44 4.59
CA ASN A 52 14.87 -4.19 5.28
C ASN A 52 15.63 -3.17 4.41
N GLU A 53 16.21 -3.58 3.28
CA GLU A 53 16.93 -2.71 2.35
C GLU A 53 16.04 -2.11 1.25
N TRP A 54 14.72 -2.14 1.41
CA TRP A 54 13.75 -1.66 0.42
C TRP A 54 13.98 -0.20 -0.03
N GLU A 55 14.54 0.66 0.82
CA GLU A 55 14.88 2.04 0.45
C GLU A 55 15.92 2.12 -0.67
N ARG A 56 16.85 1.15 -0.70
CA ARG A 56 17.91 1.06 -1.72
C ARG A 56 17.56 0.09 -2.85
N CYS A 57 16.80 -0.95 -2.55
CA CYS A 57 16.36 -1.97 -3.48
C CYS A 57 14.82 -1.94 -3.62
N ASN A 58 14.32 -1.09 -4.51
CA ASN A 58 12.91 -1.02 -4.88
C ASN A 58 12.77 -0.88 -6.40
N LEU A 59 11.57 -1.17 -6.90
CA LEU A 59 11.21 -1.03 -8.32
C LEU A 59 10.81 0.40 -8.71
N GLY A 60 10.88 1.34 -7.76
CA GLY A 60 10.45 2.72 -7.92
C GLY A 60 9.65 3.23 -6.74
N LEU A 61 9.28 4.52 -6.83
CA LEU A 61 8.44 5.19 -5.85
C LEU A 61 6.96 5.00 -6.19
N GLU A 62 6.19 4.46 -5.25
CA GLU A 62 4.73 4.40 -5.36
C GLU A 62 4.15 5.78 -5.02
N PRO A 63 3.46 6.46 -5.95
CA PRO A 63 2.84 7.74 -5.63
C PRO A 63 1.70 7.55 -4.60
N PRO A 64 1.46 8.54 -3.71
CA PRO A 64 0.30 8.50 -2.82
C PRO A 64 -1.01 8.39 -3.61
N GLN A 65 -1.98 7.66 -3.07
CA GLN A 65 -3.33 7.63 -3.65
C GLN A 65 -3.97 9.02 -3.57
N ILE A 66 -4.38 9.57 -4.71
CA ILE A 66 -5.00 10.90 -4.81
C ILE A 66 -6.51 10.81 -5.00
N ILE A 67 -7.22 11.87 -4.62
CA ILE A 67 -8.62 12.08 -4.97
C ILE A 67 -8.62 12.93 -6.24
N VAL A 68 -9.31 12.44 -7.26
CA VAL A 68 -9.42 13.13 -8.55
C VAL A 68 -10.81 13.73 -8.72
N SER A 69 -10.89 14.85 -9.44
CA SER A 69 -12.14 15.45 -9.88
C SER A 69 -12.11 15.65 -11.39
N SER A 70 -13.28 15.91 -12.00
CA SER A 70 -13.34 16.31 -13.41
C SER A 70 -12.52 17.58 -13.65
N ALA A 71 -11.84 17.63 -14.81
CA ALA A 71 -11.12 18.81 -15.27
C ALA A 71 -12.06 19.97 -15.64
N GLU A 72 -13.32 19.68 -15.96
CA GLU A 72 -14.34 20.69 -16.30
C GLU A 72 -14.94 21.37 -15.07
N LYS A 73 -14.57 20.92 -13.86
CA LYS A 73 -15.13 21.44 -12.62
C LYS A 73 -14.67 22.89 -12.40
N GLY A 74 -15.62 23.80 -12.23
CA GLY A 74 -15.32 25.20 -11.96
C GLY A 74 -14.51 25.40 -10.66
N PRO A 75 -13.74 26.48 -10.56
CA PRO A 75 -12.79 26.71 -9.46
C PRO A 75 -13.47 26.67 -8.08
N ASN A 76 -14.65 27.28 -7.94
CA ASN A 76 -15.38 27.28 -6.65
C ASN A 76 -15.74 25.86 -6.20
N ALA A 77 -16.23 25.03 -7.12
CA ALA A 77 -16.65 23.67 -6.79
C ALA A 77 -15.45 22.73 -6.57
N LEU A 78 -14.27 23.08 -7.08
CA LEU A 78 -13.00 22.43 -6.74
C LEU A 78 -12.55 22.83 -5.33
N GLU A 79 -12.61 24.11 -4.98
CA GLU A 79 -12.26 24.60 -3.65
C GLU A 79 -13.21 24.07 -2.56
N GLU A 80 -14.51 23.98 -2.83
CA GLU A 80 -15.48 23.33 -1.94
C GLU A 80 -15.13 21.85 -1.72
N LEU A 81 -14.70 21.15 -2.77
CA LEU A 81 -14.29 19.75 -2.66
C LEU A 81 -13.04 19.60 -1.79
N LYS A 82 -12.02 20.45 -2.01
CA LYS A 82 -10.80 20.49 -1.20
C LYS A 82 -11.11 20.73 0.27
N HIS A 83 -11.83 21.81 0.58
CA HIS A 83 -12.18 22.17 1.95
C HIS A 83 -13.08 21.12 2.61
N GLY A 84 -14.05 20.58 1.87
CA GLY A 84 -14.96 19.54 2.38
C GLY A 84 -14.22 18.26 2.76
N ILE A 85 -13.30 17.78 1.92
CA ILE A 85 -12.49 16.59 2.21
C ILE A 85 -11.55 16.83 3.40
N LEU A 86 -10.89 17.99 3.46
CA LEU A 86 -10.00 18.33 4.57
C LEU A 86 -10.76 18.42 5.90
N ALA A 87 -11.92 19.09 5.91
CA ALA A 87 -12.78 19.21 7.08
C ALA A 87 -13.29 17.84 7.54
N ALA A 88 -13.81 17.02 6.61
CA ALA A 88 -14.26 15.67 6.91
C ALA A 88 -13.12 14.81 7.48
N SER A 89 -11.92 14.88 6.88
CA SER A 89 -10.77 14.13 7.38
C SER A 89 -10.37 14.53 8.79
N THR A 90 -10.38 15.82 9.09
CA THR A 90 -10.04 16.33 10.42
C THR A 90 -11.09 15.92 11.45
N LEU A 91 -12.37 15.99 11.09
CA LEU A 91 -13.47 15.65 11.97
C LEU A 91 -13.48 14.15 12.29
N TYR A 92 -13.44 13.31 11.27
CA TYR A 92 -13.58 11.85 11.43
C TYR A 92 -12.30 11.14 11.86
N SER A 93 -11.13 11.77 11.69
CA SER A 93 -9.91 11.31 12.39
C SER A 93 -10.01 11.51 13.91
N LYS A 94 -10.73 12.52 14.37
CA LYS A 94 -10.92 12.81 15.82
C LYS A 94 -12.12 12.07 16.41
N GLN A 95 -13.15 11.80 15.61
CA GLN A 95 -14.39 11.16 16.04
C GLN A 95 -14.68 9.90 15.20
N PRO A 96 -13.86 8.84 15.33
CA PRO A 96 -14.01 7.62 14.54
C PRO A 96 -15.30 6.85 14.85
N ASP A 97 -15.93 7.10 15.99
CA ASP A 97 -17.18 6.46 16.42
C ASP A 97 -18.40 6.92 15.60
N LEU A 98 -18.36 8.14 15.04
CA LEU A 98 -19.42 8.64 14.16
C LEU A 98 -19.30 8.04 12.75
N LEU A 99 -18.08 8.08 12.21
CA LEU A 99 -17.74 7.51 10.92
C LEU A 99 -16.24 7.26 10.87
N ARG A 100 -15.85 6.01 10.60
CA ARG A 100 -14.44 5.65 10.45
C ARG A 100 -13.95 5.89 9.02
N LEU A 101 -13.54 7.12 8.74
CA LEU A 101 -13.05 7.51 7.40
C LEU A 101 -11.75 6.79 7.02
N PHE A 102 -10.84 6.60 7.98
CA PHE A 102 -9.59 5.85 7.82
C PHE A 102 -9.63 4.60 8.69
N GLY A 103 -9.73 3.42 8.07
CA GLY A 103 -9.76 2.16 8.82
C GLY A 103 -10.54 1.08 8.09
N ALA A 104 -10.71 -0.06 8.77
CA ALA A 104 -11.56 -1.13 8.28
C ALA A 104 -13.06 -0.81 8.54
N TRP A 105 -13.94 -1.47 7.84
CA TRP A 105 -15.36 -1.52 8.17
C TRP A 105 -15.81 -2.96 7.97
N ASP A 106 -16.38 -3.57 9.01
CA ASP A 106 -16.87 -4.96 8.95
C ASP A 106 -15.79 -5.92 8.38
N ASP A 107 -14.59 -5.89 8.99
CA ASP A 107 -13.36 -6.58 8.55
C ASP A 107 -12.83 -6.26 7.15
N LYS A 108 -13.54 -5.46 6.35
CA LYS A 108 -13.07 -4.99 5.05
C LYS A 108 -12.19 -3.76 5.20
N ARG A 109 -11.01 -3.78 4.59
CA ARG A 109 -10.03 -2.67 4.64
C ARG A 109 -10.09 -1.85 3.36
N ASN A 110 -9.59 -0.61 3.44
CA ASN A 110 -9.44 0.29 2.29
C ASN A 110 -10.77 0.56 1.56
N ILE A 111 -11.88 0.69 2.30
CA ILE A 111 -13.23 0.90 1.73
C ILE A 111 -13.37 2.30 1.11
N LEU A 112 -12.98 3.34 1.85
CA LEU A 112 -12.95 4.72 1.35
C LEU A 112 -11.51 5.15 1.08
N PHE A 113 -10.65 5.03 2.10
CA PHE A 113 -9.25 5.39 2.02
C PHE A 113 -8.36 4.32 2.66
N LYS A 114 -7.08 4.27 2.24
CA LYS A 114 -6.10 3.31 2.76
C LYS A 114 -6.01 3.39 4.28
N VAL A 115 -6.07 2.25 4.96
CA VAL A 115 -6.17 2.16 6.43
C VAL A 115 -5.00 2.75 7.22
N ARG A 116 -3.85 2.98 6.57
CA ARG A 116 -2.65 3.61 7.15
C ARG A 116 -2.53 5.10 6.82
N ARG A 117 -3.60 5.72 6.33
CA ARG A 117 -3.66 7.16 6.10
C ARG A 117 -4.04 7.89 7.39
N LEU A 118 -3.29 8.93 7.72
CA LEU A 118 -3.53 9.78 8.89
C LEU A 118 -4.27 11.09 8.51
N SER A 119 -4.04 11.59 7.29
CA SER A 119 -4.62 12.84 6.79
C SER A 119 -4.54 12.92 5.26
N PHE A 120 -5.16 13.94 4.68
CA PHE A 120 -4.92 14.36 3.29
C PHE A 120 -3.95 15.55 3.25
N SER A 121 -3.24 15.69 2.13
CA SER A 121 -2.44 16.87 1.78
C SER A 121 -2.98 17.47 0.48
N LEU A 122 -2.99 18.80 0.40
CA LEU A 122 -3.20 19.48 -0.86
C LEU A 122 -1.88 19.50 -1.65
N PHE A 123 -1.99 19.30 -2.95
CA PHE A 123 -0.91 19.60 -3.88
C PHE A 123 -1.30 20.94 -4.51
N ASP A 124 -0.59 22.00 -4.11
CA ASP A 124 -0.70 23.33 -4.72
C ASP A 124 0.19 23.44 -5.96
#